data_AF-A0A8K0P1S9-F1
#
_entry.id   AF-A0A8K0P1S9-F1
#
_cell.length_a   1.000
_cell.length_b   1.000
_cell.length_c   1.000
_cell.angle_alpha   90.00
_cell.angle_beta   90.00
_cell.angle_gamma   90.00
#
_symmetry.space_group_name_H-M   'P 1'
#
loop_
_entity.id
_entity.type
_entity.pdbx_description
1 polymer ?
#
loop_
_entity_poly.entity_id
_entity_poly.type
_entity_poly.pdbx_seq_one_letter_code
_entity_poly.pdbx_strand_id
1 'polypeptide(L)'
;GSSSNKATTSDHLPSSSKKEKTVKKEAKGTHKRNPSPEKTDHHTKKIKKEHPAPKKLQRKPFNKLLEGVVFVISGFQNPLRGNIRSKGLEMGAKYKPDWENSCTHLICAFPNTPKFMQVLGKGHIVSKEWIEDSYTQRKRLPWR
;
A
#
# COMPACT_ATOMS: atom_id res chain seq x y z
N GLY A 1 -22.60 -63.51 6.35
CA GLY A 1 -21.19 -63.17 6.60
C GLY A 1 -21.15 -61.88 7.38
N SER A 2 -20.34 -61.72 8.43
CA SER A 2 -18.86 -61.78 8.39
C SER A 2 -18.34 -60.60 7.55
N SER A 3 -18.10 -59.42 8.12
CA SER A 3 -17.10 -59.07 9.15
C SER A 3 -15.65 -59.19 8.66
N SER A 4 -14.96 -58.05 8.55
CA SER A 4 -13.59 -57.87 9.05
C SER A 4 -13.24 -56.38 9.10
N ASN A 5 -12.67 -55.95 10.23
CA ASN A 5 -12.20 -54.59 10.50
C ASN A 5 -10.67 -54.60 10.70
N LYS A 6 -9.99 -53.48 10.40
CA LYS A 6 -8.76 -52.96 11.05
C LYS A 6 -8.49 -51.55 10.48
N ALA A 7 -8.21 -50.47 11.22
CA ALA A 7 -7.25 -50.23 12.32
C ALA A 7 -5.79 -50.40 11.86
N THR A 8 -4.81 -49.55 12.16
CA THR A 8 -4.64 -48.31 12.99
C THR A 8 -3.36 -47.61 12.46
N THR A 9 -2.90 -46.39 12.77
CA THR A 9 -2.71 -45.57 14.00
C THR A 9 -2.74 -44.06 13.58
N SER A 10 -2.74 -42.97 14.36
CA SER A 10 -2.04 -42.58 15.62
C SER A 10 -0.50 -42.57 15.45
N ASP A 11 0.36 -41.71 16.00
CA ASP A 11 0.31 -40.54 16.91
C ASP A 11 1.54 -39.63 16.58
N HIS A 12 1.77 -38.39 17.02
CA HIS A 12 1.08 -37.45 17.94
C HIS A 12 1.48 -35.98 17.58
N LEU A 13 1.02 -34.97 18.35
CA LEU A 13 1.71 -33.68 18.53
C LEU A 13 2.23 -33.57 19.97
N PRO A 14 3.42 -32.99 20.22
CA PRO A 14 3.74 -32.42 21.52
C PRO A 14 3.99 -30.90 21.46
N SER A 15 3.61 -30.19 22.53
CA SER A 15 3.76 -28.74 22.67
C SER A 15 4.59 -28.37 23.90
N SER A 16 5.31 -27.24 23.80
CA SER A 16 5.75 -26.37 24.89
C SER A 16 6.71 -26.89 25.99
N SER A 17 7.92 -26.30 26.07
CA SER A 17 8.66 -25.90 27.30
C SER A 17 10.09 -25.45 26.95
N LYS A 18 10.87 -24.69 27.74
CA LYS A 18 10.66 -23.59 28.73
C LYS A 18 12.08 -23.09 29.14
N LYS A 19 12.21 -21.95 29.86
CA LYS A 19 13.46 -21.48 30.56
C LYS A 19 14.64 -21.02 29.65
N GLU A 20 15.62 -20.21 30.10
CA GLU A 20 15.59 -19.09 31.06
C GLU A 20 16.73 -18.04 30.84
N LYS A 21 16.74 -16.99 31.68
CA LYS A 21 17.52 -15.74 31.62
C LYS A 21 19.02 -15.87 31.94
N THR A 22 19.83 -14.94 31.40
CA THR A 22 21.18 -14.55 31.88
C THR A 22 21.48 -13.08 31.45
N VAL A 23 22.40 -12.31 32.08
CA VAL A 23 22.20 -11.62 33.38
C VAL A 23 23.23 -10.47 33.57
N LYS A 24 22.76 -9.25 33.97
CA LYS A 24 23.57 -8.06 34.39
C LYS A 24 24.42 -7.40 33.24
N LYS A 25 25.01 -6.19 33.33
CA LYS A 25 25.22 -5.23 34.45
C LYS A 25 25.33 -3.74 34.00
N GLU A 26 24.61 -2.88 34.70
CA GLU A 26 24.89 -1.53 35.26
C GLU A 26 26.08 -0.63 34.79
N ALA A 27 25.79 0.65 34.47
CA ALA A 27 26.47 1.91 34.90
C ALA A 27 25.77 3.14 34.26
N LYS A 28 24.96 3.95 34.97
CA LYS A 28 25.30 5.16 35.78
C LYS A 28 26.21 6.20 35.08
N GLY A 29 25.63 7.36 34.72
CA GLY A 29 26.33 8.56 34.25
C GLY A 29 25.43 9.81 34.35
N THR A 30 25.75 10.73 35.26
CA THR A 30 24.82 11.76 35.78
C THR A 30 25.05 13.18 35.26
N HIS A 31 23.94 13.92 35.06
CA HIS A 31 23.73 15.34 35.41
C HIS A 31 24.22 16.54 34.52
N LYS A 32 23.24 17.42 34.25
CA LYS A 32 23.21 18.90 34.48
C LYS A 32 23.72 19.91 33.41
N ARG A 33 22.74 20.75 32.98
CA ARG A 33 22.74 22.23 32.81
C ARG A 33 23.33 22.89 31.52
N ASN A 34 22.43 23.59 30.82
CA ASN A 34 22.64 24.83 30.04
C ASN A 34 22.88 26.05 30.98
N PRO A 35 23.38 27.25 30.56
CA PRO A 35 22.98 27.98 29.32
C PRO A 35 24.04 28.87 28.59
N SER A 36 23.55 29.63 27.59
CA SER A 36 24.04 30.88 26.93
C SER A 36 25.00 31.79 27.73
N PRO A 37 25.80 32.70 27.08
CA PRO A 37 25.51 33.46 25.83
C PRO A 37 26.63 33.28 24.74
N GLU A 38 26.87 34.08 23.68
CA GLU A 38 26.63 35.52 23.40
C GLU A 38 26.46 35.86 21.89
N LYS A 39 26.56 37.15 21.52
CA LYS A 39 26.10 37.76 20.25
C LYS A 39 27.23 38.02 19.25
N THR A 40 26.88 38.23 17.98
CA THR A 40 27.56 39.20 17.10
C THR A 40 26.67 39.62 15.93
N ASP A 41 26.54 40.92 15.68
CA ASP A 41 25.78 41.48 14.55
C ASP A 41 26.64 41.58 13.29
N HIS A 42 26.15 41.07 12.15
CA HIS A 42 26.61 41.54 10.84
C HIS A 42 25.45 41.75 9.86
N HIS A 43 25.26 43.01 9.49
CA HIS A 43 24.25 43.45 8.54
C HIS A 43 24.74 43.27 7.10
N THR A 44 24.00 42.53 6.26
CA THR A 44 24.23 42.55 4.80
C THR A 44 22.91 42.44 4.04
N LYS A 45 22.46 43.56 3.47
CA LYS A 45 21.28 43.60 2.58
C LYS A 45 21.55 42.79 1.31
N LYS A 46 20.90 41.64 1.14
CA LYS A 46 20.71 41.00 -0.17
C LYS A 46 19.26 41.15 -0.62
N ILE A 47 19.10 41.67 -1.84
CA ILE A 47 17.81 41.98 -2.46
C ILE A 47 17.03 40.69 -2.68
N LYS A 48 15.84 40.57 -2.09
CA LYS A 48 14.92 39.46 -2.37
C LYS A 48 14.36 39.63 -3.79
N LYS A 49 14.83 38.81 -4.74
CA LYS A 49 14.02 38.51 -5.92
C LYS A 49 12.89 37.58 -5.47
N GLU A 50 11.65 38.06 -5.53
CA GLU A 50 10.49 37.26 -5.13
C GLU A 50 10.15 36.21 -6.18
N HIS A 51 10.81 35.06 -6.09
CA HIS A 51 10.28 33.83 -6.66
C HIS A 51 9.03 33.46 -5.85
N PRO A 52 7.83 33.40 -6.44
CA PRO A 52 6.63 33.01 -5.71
C PRO A 52 6.82 31.60 -5.16
N ALA A 53 6.76 31.47 -3.83
CA ALA A 53 7.07 30.22 -3.16
C ALA A 53 6.22 29.06 -3.72
N PRO A 54 6.80 27.87 -3.96
CA PRO A 54 6.06 26.75 -4.52
C PRO A 54 4.88 26.42 -3.61
N LYS A 55 3.66 26.65 -4.10
CA LYS A 55 2.42 26.38 -3.37
C LYS A 55 2.52 24.97 -2.82
N LYS A 56 2.46 24.82 -1.49
CA LYS A 56 2.50 23.51 -0.81
C LYS A 56 1.27 22.70 -1.24
N LEU A 57 1.41 21.97 -2.34
CA LEU A 57 0.43 21.00 -2.84
C LEU A 57 0.10 20.06 -1.70
N GLN A 58 -1.09 20.23 -1.13
CA GLN A 58 -1.58 19.40 -0.04
C GLN A 58 -1.72 17.97 -0.59
N ARG A 59 -0.71 17.14 -0.33
CA ARG A 59 -0.71 15.74 -0.75
C ARG A 59 -1.89 15.06 -0.05
N LYS A 60 -2.86 14.58 -0.82
CA LYS A 60 -3.99 13.80 -0.29
C LYS A 60 -3.44 12.66 0.58
N PRO A 61 -4.13 12.29 1.68
CA PRO A 61 -3.74 11.11 2.44
C PRO A 61 -3.84 9.87 1.54
N PHE A 62 -3.01 8.87 1.80
CA PHE A 62 -2.83 7.73 0.90
C PHE A 62 -4.14 6.97 0.61
N ASN A 63 -5.02 6.84 1.62
CA ASN A 63 -6.36 6.24 1.50
C ASN A 63 -7.40 7.12 0.77
N LYS A 64 -6.99 8.24 0.16
CA LYS A 64 -7.78 9.06 -0.77
C LYS A 64 -7.02 9.34 -2.08
N LEU A 65 -5.94 8.61 -2.34
CA LEU A 65 -5.11 8.79 -3.53
C LEU A 65 -5.89 8.47 -4.82
N LEU A 66 -6.60 7.35 -4.82
CA LEU A 66 -7.50 6.90 -5.88
C LEU A 66 -8.97 7.13 -5.52
N GLU A 67 -9.26 8.17 -4.74
CA GLU A 67 -10.62 8.62 -4.47
C GLU A 67 -11.39 8.88 -5.79
N GLY A 68 -12.62 8.38 -5.87
CA GLY A 68 -13.45 8.39 -7.08
C GLY A 68 -13.15 7.25 -8.09
N VAL A 69 -12.14 6.42 -7.86
CA VAL A 69 -11.90 5.23 -8.69
C VAL A 69 -12.79 4.08 -8.22
N VAL A 70 -13.54 3.50 -9.15
CA VAL A 70 -14.26 2.23 -8.96
C VAL A 70 -13.72 1.28 -10.03
N PHE A 71 -13.18 0.13 -9.62
CA PHE A 71 -12.40 -0.72 -10.52
C PHE A 71 -12.77 -2.20 -10.50
N VAL A 72 -12.57 -2.83 -11.65
CA VAL A 72 -12.78 -4.27 -11.90
C VAL A 72 -11.46 -4.88 -12.35
N ILE A 73 -11.22 -6.16 -12.05
CA ILE A 73 -10.00 -6.88 -12.42
C ILE A 73 -10.34 -8.02 -13.41
N SER A 74 -9.67 -8.05 -14.57
CA SER A 74 -9.82 -9.07 -15.63
C SER A 74 -8.47 -9.71 -16.01
N GLY A 75 -8.47 -11.02 -16.27
CA GLY A 75 -7.29 -11.77 -16.73
C GLY A 75 -6.24 -12.12 -15.67
N PHE A 76 -6.38 -11.66 -14.42
CA PHE A 76 -5.45 -11.98 -13.32
C PHE A 76 -5.96 -13.09 -12.40
N GLN A 77 -5.07 -14.04 -12.09
CA GLN A 77 -5.26 -15.12 -11.11
C GLN A 77 -4.81 -14.72 -9.70
N ASN A 78 -5.24 -15.46 -8.68
CA ASN A 78 -4.67 -15.34 -7.33
C ASN A 78 -3.23 -15.92 -7.31
N PRO A 79 -2.31 -15.40 -6.46
CA PRO A 79 -2.50 -14.32 -5.49
C PRO A 79 -2.47 -12.91 -6.11
N LEU A 80 -1.98 -12.73 -7.34
CA LEU A 80 -1.77 -11.42 -7.98
C LEU A 80 -3.05 -10.57 -8.04
N ARG A 81 -4.20 -11.17 -8.38
CA ARG A 81 -5.53 -10.53 -8.34
C ARG A 81 -5.87 -9.97 -6.95
N GLY A 82 -5.53 -10.70 -5.89
CA GLY A 82 -5.66 -10.26 -4.50
C GLY A 82 -4.77 -9.06 -4.22
N ASN A 83 -3.49 -9.12 -4.59
CA ASN A 83 -2.53 -8.03 -4.38
C ASN A 83 -2.96 -6.73 -5.09
N ILE A 84 -3.43 -6.81 -6.34
CA ILE A 84 -3.97 -5.67 -7.10
C ILE A 84 -5.21 -5.09 -6.38
N ARG A 85 -6.12 -5.96 -5.90
CA ARG A 85 -7.31 -5.54 -5.15
C ARG A 85 -6.93 -4.80 -3.87
N SER A 86 -6.03 -5.35 -3.05
CA SER A 86 -5.60 -4.73 -1.78
C SER A 86 -4.94 -3.37 -2.01
N LYS A 87 -3.94 -3.30 -2.92
CA LYS A 87 -3.28 -2.03 -3.29
C LYS A 87 -4.28 -0.95 -3.70
N GLY A 88 -5.30 -1.31 -4.49
CA GLY A 88 -6.37 -0.38 -4.91
C GLY A 88 -7.25 0.09 -3.75
N LEU A 89 -7.68 -0.82 -2.87
CA LEU A 89 -8.50 -0.49 -1.69
C LEU A 89 -7.74 0.37 -0.68
N GLU A 90 -6.48 0.05 -0.41
CA GLU A 90 -5.58 0.82 0.48
C GLU A 90 -5.34 2.25 -0.05
N MET A 91 -5.41 2.47 -1.37
CA MET A 91 -5.36 3.79 -2.01
C MET A 91 -6.70 4.56 -2.01
N GLY A 92 -7.79 3.97 -1.49
CA GLY A 92 -9.11 4.60 -1.47
C GLY A 92 -9.97 4.40 -2.72
N ALA A 93 -9.57 3.48 -3.62
CA ALA A 93 -10.45 3.04 -4.71
C ALA A 93 -11.48 2.00 -4.19
N LYS A 94 -12.56 1.78 -4.94
CA LYS A 94 -13.58 0.75 -4.64
C LYS A 94 -13.46 -0.41 -5.63
N TYR A 95 -13.39 -1.65 -5.16
CA TYR A 95 -13.39 -2.84 -6.02
C TYR A 95 -14.82 -3.33 -6.30
N LYS A 96 -15.07 -3.75 -7.55
CA LYS A 96 -16.26 -4.51 -7.98
C LYS A 96 -15.82 -5.81 -8.68
N PRO A 97 -16.54 -6.94 -8.51
CA PRO A 97 -16.22 -8.19 -9.20
C PRO A 97 -16.49 -8.10 -10.71
N ASP A 98 -17.55 -7.38 -11.08
CA ASP A 98 -18.07 -7.24 -12.43
C ASP A 98 -18.31 -5.79 -12.79
N TRP A 99 -18.46 -5.53 -14.10
CA TRP A 99 -18.61 -4.17 -14.61
C TRP A 99 -20.06 -3.70 -14.54
N GLU A 100 -20.27 -2.61 -13.84
CA GLU A 100 -21.54 -1.88 -13.72
C GLU A 100 -21.33 -0.40 -14.07
N ASN A 101 -22.41 0.37 -14.20
CA ASN A 101 -22.34 1.78 -14.61
C ASN A 101 -21.62 2.70 -13.59
N SER A 102 -21.30 2.22 -12.38
CA SER A 102 -20.47 2.96 -11.42
C SER A 102 -18.96 2.76 -11.62
N CYS A 103 -18.55 1.76 -12.42
CA CYS A 103 -17.15 1.45 -12.67
C CYS A 103 -16.49 2.49 -13.58
N THR A 104 -15.26 2.88 -13.25
CA THR A 104 -14.49 3.88 -14.01
C THR A 104 -13.18 3.33 -14.59
N HIS A 105 -12.63 2.26 -14.02
CA HIS A 105 -11.34 1.68 -14.45
C HIS A 105 -11.39 0.14 -14.55
N LEU A 106 -11.00 -0.43 -15.69
CA LEU A 106 -10.79 -1.87 -15.86
C LEU A 106 -9.29 -2.15 -15.80
N ILE A 107 -8.85 -2.91 -14.80
CA ILE A 107 -7.49 -3.43 -14.72
C ILE A 107 -7.45 -4.75 -15.48
N CYS A 108 -6.77 -4.79 -16.62
CA CYS A 108 -6.78 -5.92 -17.54
C CYS A 108 -5.36 -6.47 -17.78
N ALA A 109 -5.19 -7.79 -17.71
CA ALA A 109 -3.90 -8.43 -17.96
C ALA A 109 -3.50 -8.42 -19.45
N PHE A 110 -4.50 -8.48 -20.34
CA PHE A 110 -4.31 -8.59 -21.79
C PHE A 110 -5.36 -7.74 -22.53
N PRO A 111 -5.05 -7.19 -23.72
CA PRO A 111 -6.08 -6.64 -24.61
C PRO A 111 -7.06 -7.75 -25.06
N ASN A 112 -8.16 -7.35 -25.69
CA ASN A 112 -9.12 -8.23 -26.38
C ASN A 112 -9.82 -9.32 -25.53
N THR A 113 -9.71 -9.31 -24.19
CA THR A 113 -10.57 -10.16 -23.34
C THR A 113 -12.06 -9.79 -23.53
N PRO A 114 -13.02 -10.71 -23.29
CA PRO A 114 -14.45 -10.37 -23.42
C PRO A 114 -14.87 -9.17 -22.56
N LYS A 115 -14.30 -9.05 -21.34
CA LYS A 115 -14.53 -7.92 -20.44
C LYS A 115 -13.80 -6.63 -20.88
N PHE A 116 -12.72 -6.72 -21.66
CA PHE A 116 -12.13 -5.55 -22.35
C PHE A 116 -13.10 -5.02 -23.40
N MET A 117 -13.61 -5.88 -24.30
CA MET A 117 -14.54 -5.47 -25.37
C MET A 117 -15.87 -4.94 -24.81
N GLN A 118 -16.38 -5.52 -23.71
CA GLN A 118 -17.57 -5.04 -23.00
C GLN A 118 -17.43 -3.58 -22.49
N VAL A 119 -16.22 -3.16 -22.15
CA VAL A 119 -15.91 -1.91 -21.42
C VAL A 119 -15.29 -0.83 -22.32
N LEU A 120 -14.82 -1.19 -23.51
CA LEU A 120 -14.23 -0.26 -24.46
C LEU A 120 -15.18 0.94 -24.72
N GLY A 121 -14.66 2.16 -24.56
CA GLY A 121 -15.43 3.41 -24.66
C GLY A 121 -16.27 3.79 -23.43
N LYS A 122 -16.45 2.91 -22.45
CA LYS A 122 -17.29 3.14 -21.24
C LYS A 122 -16.48 3.54 -19.99
N GLY A 123 -15.17 3.43 -20.04
CA GLY A 123 -14.27 3.76 -18.94
C GLY A 123 -12.81 3.64 -19.35
N HIS A 124 -11.90 3.86 -18.40
CA HIS A 124 -10.46 3.70 -18.63
C HIS A 124 -10.09 2.22 -18.56
N ILE A 125 -9.27 1.75 -19.50
CA ILE A 125 -8.65 0.42 -19.43
C ILE A 125 -7.16 0.62 -19.16
N VAL A 126 -6.66 -0.05 -18.12
CA VAL A 126 -5.28 0.07 -17.62
C VAL A 126 -4.70 -1.32 -17.36
N SER A 127 -3.37 -1.44 -17.37
CA SER A 127 -2.67 -2.63 -16.91
C SER A 127 -2.51 -2.62 -15.38
N LYS A 128 -1.89 -3.66 -14.79
CA LYS A 128 -1.66 -3.72 -13.34
C LYS A 128 -0.68 -2.64 -12.85
N GLU A 129 0.30 -2.30 -13.69
CA GLU A 129 1.41 -1.38 -13.41
C GLU A 129 0.90 -0.04 -12.91
N TRP A 130 -0.19 0.49 -13.47
CA TRP A 130 -0.83 1.73 -13.00
C TRP A 130 -1.20 1.70 -11.51
N ILE A 131 -1.68 0.56 -10.97
CA ILE A 131 -1.90 0.38 -9.53
C ILE A 131 -0.58 0.15 -8.79
N GLU A 132 0.32 -0.68 -9.31
CA GLU A 132 1.55 -1.04 -8.61
C GLU A 132 2.50 0.15 -8.44
N ASP A 133 2.62 0.99 -9.46
CA ASP A 133 3.43 2.20 -9.47
C ASP A 133 2.74 3.35 -8.72
N SER A 134 1.42 3.52 -8.83
CA SER A 134 0.69 4.51 -8.01
C SER A 134 0.82 4.21 -6.50
N TYR A 135 0.79 2.92 -6.14
CA TYR A 135 1.01 2.45 -4.79
C TYR A 135 2.45 2.75 -4.33
N THR A 136 3.43 2.37 -5.15
CA THR A 136 4.87 2.49 -4.83
C THR A 136 5.32 3.94 -4.72
N GLN A 137 4.92 4.80 -5.67
CA GLN A 137 5.23 6.23 -5.68
C GLN A 137 4.36 7.04 -4.70
N ARG A 138 3.37 6.41 -4.04
CA ARG A 138 2.34 7.06 -3.20
C ARG A 138 1.68 8.27 -3.90
N LYS A 139 1.50 8.17 -5.23
CA LYS A 139 1.05 9.23 -6.14
C LYS A 139 0.00 8.66 -7.10
N ARG A 140 -1.12 9.35 -7.32
CA ARG A 140 -2.05 8.99 -8.41
C ARG A 140 -1.37 9.28 -9.75
N LEU A 141 -1.03 8.23 -10.48
CA LEU A 141 -0.46 8.35 -11.83
C LEU A 141 -1.57 8.63 -12.85
N PRO A 142 -1.25 9.27 -13.99
CA PRO A 142 -2.16 9.30 -15.13
C PRO A 142 -2.37 7.86 -15.65
N TRP A 143 -3.48 7.64 -16.34
CA TRP A 143 -3.90 6.33 -16.87
C TRP A 143 -3.54 6.15 -18.36
N ARG A 144 -2.85 7.15 -18.93
CA ARG A 144 -2.23 7.25 -20.25
C ARG A 144 -0.96 8.10 -20.09
#